data_AF-A0A7J8STB5-F1
#
_entry.id   AF-A0A7J8STB5-F1
#
_cell.length_a   1.000
_cell.length_b   1.000
_cell.length_c   1.000
_cell.angle_alpha   90.00
_cell.angle_beta   90.00
_cell.angle_gamma   90.00
#
_symmetry.space_group_name_H-M   'P 1'
#
loop_
_entity.id
_entity.type
_entity.pdbx_description
1 polymer ?
#
loop_
_entity_poly.entity_id
_entity_poly.type
_entity_poly.pdbx_seq_one_letter_code
_entity_poly.pdbx_strand_id
1 'polypeptide(L)' 'MEYEKNAIIVKVDTDEEHQFAQDMQVRGLPTLFFISPDPNKEAIRNERLIPIQMICDILDNEM' A
#
# COMPACT_ATOMS: atom_id res chain seq x y z
N MET A 1 12.67 6.99 10.15
CA MET A 1 12.35 7.63 8.83
C MET A 1 11.26 8.68 9.04
N GLU A 2 11.11 9.66 8.13
CA GLU A 2 10.18 10.80 8.30
C GLU A 2 8.70 10.40 8.51
N TYR A 3 8.26 9.28 7.94
CA TYR A 3 6.86 8.81 8.03
C TYR A 3 6.59 7.75 9.10
N GLU A 4 7.60 7.34 9.87
CA GLU A 4 7.47 6.26 10.86
C GLU A 4 6.50 6.59 12.00
N LYS A 5 6.19 7.88 12.19
CA LYS A 5 5.20 8.37 13.16
C LYS A 5 3.80 8.58 12.57
N ASN A 6 3.68 8.65 11.24
CA ASN A 6 2.46 9.11 10.56
C ASN A 6 1.81 8.01 9.72
N ALA A 7 2.54 6.96 9.35
CA ALA A 7 2.03 5.84 8.58
C ALA A 7 2.52 4.50 9.17
N ILE A 8 1.64 3.50 9.12
CA ILE A 8 2.00 2.11 9.42
C ILE A 8 2.38 1.45 8.10
N ILE A 9 3.62 0.98 7.99
CA ILE A 9 4.11 0.30 6.79
C ILE A 9 4.12 -1.20 7.07
N VAL A 10 3.31 -1.96 6.34
CA VAL A 10 3.24 -3.42 6.43
C VAL A 10 3.79 -4.02 5.16
N LYS A 11 4.72 -4.97 5.28
CA LYS A 11 5.19 -5.80 4.17
C LYS A 11 4.53 -7.17 4.27
N VAL A 12 3.92 -7.61 3.19
CA VAL A 12 3.37 -8.96 3.07
C VAL A 12 4.25 -9.75 2.10
N ASP A 13 4.70 -10.93 2.51
CA ASP A 13 5.35 -11.88 1.62
C ASP A 13 4.28 -12.73 0.95
N THR A 14 4.08 -12.55 -0.36
CA THR A 14 3.03 -13.27 -1.11
C THR A 14 3.39 -14.72 -1.40
N ASP A 15 4.66 -15.10 -1.23
CA ASP A 15 5.10 -16.49 -1.32
C ASP A 15 4.77 -17.27 -0.04
N GLU A 16 4.61 -16.59 1.10
CA GLU A 16 4.15 -17.19 2.35
C GLU A 16 2.62 -17.05 2.52
N GLU A 17 2.07 -15.87 2.20
CA GLU A 17 0.67 -15.50 2.41
C GLU A 17 -0.18 -15.66 1.11
N HIS A 18 -0.13 -16.84 0.50
CA HIS A 18 -0.74 -17.10 -0.80
C HIS A 18 -2.26 -16.83 -0.87
N GLN A 19 -3.02 -17.27 0.15
CA GLN A 19 -4.48 -17.08 0.16
C GLN A 19 -4.84 -15.60 0.24
N PHE A 20 -4.13 -14.85 1.08
CA PHE A 20 -4.33 -13.41 1.20
C PHE A 20 -4.00 -12.69 -0.12
N ALA A 21 -2.91 -13.06 -0.79
CA ALA A 21 -2.55 -12.50 -2.09
C ALA A 21 -3.62 -12.79 -3.16
N GLN A 22 -4.23 -13.98 -3.14
CA GLN A 22 -5.31 -14.36 -4.04
C GLN A 22 -6.59 -13.57 -3.74
N ASP A 23 -7.00 -13.49 -2.47
CA ASP A 23 -8.20 -12.77 -2.03
C ASP A 23 -8.12 -11.28 -2.37
N MET A 24 -6.93 -10.69 -2.20
CA MET A 24 -6.62 -9.31 -2.56
C MET A 24 -6.35 -9.11 -4.07
N GLN A 25 -6.46 -10.17 -4.87
CA GLN A 25 -6.27 -10.18 -6.32
C GLN A 25 -4.93 -9.56 -6.75
N VAL A 26 -3.85 -9.87 -6.04
CA VAL A 26 -2.49 -9.46 -6.42
C VAL A 26 -2.08 -10.24 -7.67
N ARG A 27 -1.85 -9.54 -8.78
CA ARG A 27 -1.52 -10.15 -10.09
C ARG A 27 -0.05 -9.99 -10.49
N GLY A 28 0.68 -9.16 -9.77
CA GLY A 28 2.08 -8.86 -10.05
C GLY A 28 2.72 -8.10 -8.91
N LEU A 29 4.05 -8.16 -8.85
CA LEU A 29 4.83 -7.47 -7.83
C LEU A 29 5.70 -6.37 -8.48
N PRO A 30 5.94 -5.24 -7.77
CA PRO A 30 5.34 -4.88 -6.49
C PRO A 30 3.86 -4.45 -6.64
N THR A 31 3.05 -4.71 -5.62
CA THR A 31 1.71 -4.10 -5.48
C THR A 31 1.66 -3.36 -4.15
N LEU A 32 1.30 -2.08 -4.20
CA LEU A 32 1.14 -1.21 -3.03
C LEU A 32 -0.35 -0.92 -2.80
N PHE A 33 -0.75 -1.00 -1.54
CA PHE A 33 -2.06 -0.57 -1.06
C PHE A 33 -1.87 0.58 -0.07
N PHE A 34 -2.59 1.68 -0.28
CA PHE A 34 -2.67 2.79 0.66
C PHE A 34 -4.06 2.80 1.25
N ILE A 35 -4.14 2.64 2.57
CA ILE A 35 -5.39 2.46 3.31
C ILE A 35 -5.49 3.63 4.28
N SER A 36 -6.48 4.49 4.06
CA SER A 36 -6.75 5.62 4.96
C SER A 36 -7.42 5.11 6.25
N PRO A 37 -7.18 5.77 7.40
CA PRO A 37 -7.94 5.49 8.62
C PRO A 37 -9.42 5.91 8.54
N ASP A 38 -9.81 6.74 7.55
CA ASP A 38 -11.23 7.06 7.30
C ASP A 38 -11.94 5.86 6.64
N PRO A 39 -12.94 5.23 7.29
CA PRO A 39 -13.63 4.07 6.76
C PRO A 39 -14.47 4.37 5.50
N ASN A 40 -14.70 5.64 5.17
CA ASN A 40 -15.44 6.04 3.97
C ASN A 40 -14.52 6.27 2.76
N LYS A 41 -13.20 6.30 2.97
CA LYS A 41 -12.23 6.49 1.89
C LYS A 41 -11.81 5.13 1.33
N GLU A 42 -11.95 4.98 0.01
CA GLU A 42 -11.49 3.77 -0.67
C GLU A 42 -9.95 3.67 -0.66
N ALA A 43 -9.44 2.45 -0.60
CA ALA A 43 -8.01 2.20 -0.66
C ALA A 43 -7.45 2.51 -2.06
N ILE A 44 -6.28 3.15 -2.11
CA ILE A 44 -5.56 3.40 -3.36
C ILE A 44 -4.66 2.19 -3.65
N ARG A 45 -4.71 1.68 -4.88
CA ARG A 45 -3.95 0.49 -5.30
C ARG A 45 -3.03 0.81 -6.47
N ASN A 46 -1.75 0.45 -6.36
CA ASN A 46 -0.77 0.60 -7.43
C ASN A 46 -0.02 -0.73 -7.67
N GLU A 47 -0.19 -1.33 -8.86
CA GLU A 47 0.46 -2.59 -9.27
C GLU A 47 1.82 -2.36 -9.98
N ARG A 48 2.45 -1.21 -9.81
CA ARG A 48 3.69 -0.85 -10.50
C ARG A 48 4.71 -0.26 -9.54
N LEU A 49 5.96 -0.29 -9.98
CA LEU A 49 7.00 0.46 -9.30
C LEU A 49 6.75 1.96 -9.49
N ILE A 50 6.72 2.71 -8.39
CA ILE A 50 6.58 4.17 -8.38
C ILE A 50 7.75 4.83 -7.65
N PRO A 51 8.11 6.08 -8.01
CA PRO A 51 9.11 6.83 -7.28
C PRO A 51 8.71 7.07 -5.82
N ILE A 52 9.68 7.15 -4.92
CA ILE A 52 9.42 7.43 -3.50
C ILE A 52 8.67 8.74 -3.28
N GLN A 53 8.94 9.77 -4.10
CA GLN A 53 8.21 11.03 -4.00
C GLN A 53 6.70 10.86 -4.23
N MET A 54 6.31 9.96 -5.15
CA MET A 54 4.89 9.68 -5.38
C MET A 54 4.24 8.96 -4.18
N ILE A 55 5.00 8.11 -3.48
CA ILE A 55 4.53 7.49 -2.22
C ILE A 55 4.31 8.59 -1.17
N CYS A 56 5.26 9.50 -0.99
CA CYS A 56 5.15 10.64 -0.08
C CYS A 56 3.95 11.54 -0.43
N ASP A 57 3.78 11.89 -1.70
CA ASP A 57 2.68 12.74 -2.15
C ASP A 57 1.31 12.11 -1.88
N ILE A 58 1.18 10.78 -2.04
CA ILE A 58 -0.04 10.04 -1.68
C ILE A 58 -0.26 10.08 -0.16
N LEU A 59 0.78 9.84 0.65
CA LEU A 59 0.66 9.88 2.11
C LEU A 59 0.26 11.27 2.63
N ASP A 60 0.79 12.34 2.05
CA ASP A 60 0.56 13.70 2.56
C ASP A 60 -0.76 14.32 2.09
N ASN A 61 -1.24 13.95 0.89
CA ASN A 61 -2.39 14.60 0.28
C ASN A 61 -3.62 13.69 0.18
N GLU A 62 -3.44 12.37 0.25
CA GLU A 62 -4.51 11.41 0.05
C GLU A 62 -4.80 10.52 1.27
N MET A 63 -3.96 10.44 2.31
CA MET A 63 -4.24 9.58 3.47
C MET A 63 -4.81 10.35 4.65
#